data_AF-A0A4Q8QCL8-F1
#
_entry.id   AF-A0A4Q8QCL8-F1
#
_cell.length_a   1.000
_cell.length_b   1.000
_cell.length_c   1.000
_cell.angle_alpha   90.00
_cell.angle_beta   90.00
_cell.angle_gamma   90.00
#
_symmetry.space_group_name_H-M   'P 1'
#
loop_
_entity.id
_entity.type
_entity.pdbx_description
1 polymer ?
#
loop_
_entity_poly.entity_id
_entity_poly.type
_entity_poly.pdbx_seq_one_letter_code
_entity_poly.pdbx_strand_id
1 'polypeptide(L)'
;MSIASILCIVLTGCVNLKHVNDYSTSSLEGVKAFEEIHYGFSQSCMDRCMFDKINMLLIEDKTCNCSPEQKADSINLKIYNAIYGYFEGLSLVSDNGLATYRTDELENALTEGDFGSIKIEKEQVASYSRVARILINVFADSKRKSKIKTYVTEANAPIKELLAYLDFNLSSNLYGKLEVEKERNRAYFFDLTKSDSLSMFEKRQTTQEYYKRQGDIEKKQNKLGIYSKTLQKISEGHQELFDHLETLKAEEIKQLLFSYANEIDIIITEFKKTE
;
A
#
# COMPACT_ATOMS: atom_id res chain seq x y z
N MET A 1 -24.85 -48.66 44.76
CA MET A 1 -23.62 -48.08 44.19
C MET A 1 -24.02 -47.24 43.00
N SER A 2 -24.18 -45.93 43.19
CA SER A 2 -24.59 -45.01 42.12
C SER A 2 -23.34 -44.43 41.47
N ILE A 3 -23.17 -44.72 40.18
CA ILE A 3 -22.13 -44.13 39.33
C ILE A 3 -22.70 -42.81 38.81
N ALA A 4 -22.26 -41.69 39.39
CA ALA A 4 -22.57 -40.35 38.88
C ALA A 4 -21.59 -40.01 37.75
N SER A 5 -22.03 -40.19 36.50
CA SER A 5 -21.32 -39.71 35.32
C SER A 5 -21.45 -38.19 35.22
N ILE A 6 -20.36 -37.47 35.54
CA ILE A 6 -20.24 -36.03 35.33
C ILE A 6 -19.95 -35.78 33.84
N LEU A 7 -20.96 -35.31 33.12
CA LEU A 7 -20.87 -34.87 31.74
C LEU A 7 -20.24 -33.46 31.73
N CYS A 8 -18.93 -33.37 31.51
CA CYS A 8 -18.26 -32.09 31.25
C CYS A 8 -18.68 -31.55 29.87
N ILE A 9 -19.71 -30.71 29.86
CA ILE A 9 -20.06 -29.87 28.71
C ILE A 9 -18.95 -28.83 28.57
N VAL A 10 -17.99 -29.09 27.68
CA VAL A 10 -16.99 -28.11 27.26
C VAL A 10 -17.73 -27.04 26.46
N LEU A 11 -18.03 -25.92 27.12
CA LEU A 11 -18.53 -24.69 26.48
C LEU A 11 -17.50 -24.18 25.47
N THR A 12 -17.60 -24.62 24.22
CA THR A 12 -16.93 -24.00 23.07
C THR A 12 -17.65 -22.70 22.74
N GLY A 13 -17.54 -21.70 23.62
CA GLY A 13 -18.06 -20.37 23.36
C GLY A 13 -17.34 -19.76 22.17
N CYS A 14 -18.07 -19.48 21.08
CA CYS A 14 -17.59 -18.69 19.96
C CYS A 14 -17.04 -17.37 20.48
N VAL A 15 -15.72 -17.18 20.41
CA VAL A 15 -15.07 -15.95 20.91
C VAL A 15 -15.39 -14.81 19.94
N ASN A 16 -16.19 -13.82 20.32
CA ASN A 16 -16.46 -12.66 19.47
C ASN A 16 -15.17 -11.87 19.20
N LEU A 17 -14.65 -11.91 17.97
CA LEU A 17 -13.44 -11.21 17.52
C LEU A 17 -13.76 -10.11 16.50
N LYS A 18 -14.98 -9.55 16.58
CA LYS A 18 -15.45 -8.51 15.66
C LYS A 18 -14.48 -7.32 15.55
N HIS A 19 -13.90 -6.87 16.65
CA HIS A 19 -12.89 -5.78 16.65
C HIS A 19 -11.66 -6.10 15.79
N VAL A 20 -11.20 -7.36 15.74
CA VAL A 20 -10.11 -7.78 14.84
C VAL A 20 -10.58 -7.75 13.39
N ASN A 21 -11.80 -8.23 13.14
CA ASN A 21 -12.40 -8.19 11.81
C ASN A 21 -12.58 -6.76 11.29
N ASP A 22 -13.16 -5.87 12.10
CA ASP A 22 -13.39 -4.46 11.77
C ASP A 22 -12.06 -3.77 11.43
N TYR A 23 -11.05 -3.91 12.30
CA TYR A 23 -9.71 -3.37 12.03
C TYR A 23 -9.09 -3.94 10.75
N SER A 24 -9.16 -5.26 10.53
CA SER A 24 -8.60 -5.87 9.32
C SER A 24 -9.36 -5.47 8.05
N THR A 25 -10.66 -5.22 8.14
CA THR A 25 -11.51 -4.77 7.03
C THR A 25 -11.18 -3.32 6.68
N SER A 26 -11.12 -2.41 7.66
CA SER A 26 -10.68 -1.03 7.44
C SER A 26 -9.24 -0.99 6.89
N SER A 27 -8.34 -1.84 7.42
CA SER A 27 -6.98 -1.96 6.89
C SER A 27 -6.96 -2.42 5.43
N LEU A 28 -7.81 -3.39 5.08
CA LEU A 28 -7.94 -3.87 3.71
C LEU A 28 -8.44 -2.75 2.77
N GLU A 29 -9.46 -2.01 3.17
CA GLU A 29 -9.94 -0.84 2.43
C GLU A 29 -8.85 0.24 2.30
N GLY A 30 -8.07 0.45 3.35
CA GLY A 30 -6.93 1.37 3.36
C GLY A 30 -5.84 0.94 2.38
N VAL A 31 -5.50 -0.34 2.34
CA VAL A 31 -4.54 -0.89 1.36
C VAL A 31 -5.07 -0.70 -0.06
N LYS A 32 -6.36 -0.97 -0.33
CA LYS A 32 -7.01 -0.82 -1.64
C LYS A 32 -6.91 0.58 -2.23
N ALA A 33 -6.76 1.63 -1.41
CA ALA A 33 -6.58 2.99 -1.89
C ALA A 33 -5.37 3.15 -2.84
N PHE A 34 -4.42 2.20 -2.85
CA PHE A 34 -3.36 2.10 -3.86
C PHE A 34 -3.89 2.10 -5.29
N GLU A 35 -4.98 1.35 -5.55
CA GLU A 35 -5.54 1.17 -6.88
C GLU A 35 -6.04 2.49 -7.48
N GLU A 36 -6.42 3.44 -6.62
CA GLU A 36 -6.98 4.76 -6.95
C GLU A 36 -5.92 5.85 -7.18
N ILE A 37 -4.63 5.57 -6.94
CA ILE A 37 -3.54 6.53 -7.18
C ILE A 37 -3.34 6.73 -8.69
N HIS A 38 -3.57 5.69 -9.50
CA HIS A 38 -3.44 5.68 -10.97
C HIS A 38 -2.17 6.36 -11.52
N TYR A 39 -1.08 6.34 -10.76
CA TYR A 39 0.20 6.93 -11.12
C TYR A 39 1.34 6.12 -10.52
N GLY A 40 2.33 5.78 -11.34
CA GLY A 40 3.44 4.91 -10.97
C GLY A 40 4.76 5.34 -11.58
N PHE A 41 5.80 4.54 -11.36
CA PHE A 41 7.15 4.77 -11.86
C PHE A 41 7.20 4.78 -13.38
N SER A 42 6.49 3.86 -14.04
CA SER A 42 6.43 3.79 -15.50
C SER A 42 5.81 5.07 -16.07
N GLN A 43 4.73 5.56 -15.47
CA GLN A 43 4.10 6.80 -15.93
C GLN A 43 5.04 8.00 -15.73
N SER A 44 5.72 8.10 -14.59
CA SER A 44 6.72 9.14 -14.36
C SER A 44 7.87 9.12 -15.37
N CYS A 45 8.33 7.92 -15.77
CA CYS A 45 9.31 7.77 -16.84
C CYS A 45 8.76 8.26 -18.19
N MET A 46 7.52 7.89 -18.52
CA MET A 46 6.86 8.34 -19.75
C MET A 46 6.68 9.86 -19.77
N ASP A 47 6.24 10.47 -18.68
CA ASP A 47 6.06 11.92 -18.56
C ASP A 47 7.37 12.66 -18.80
N ARG A 48 8.47 12.18 -18.19
CA ARG A 48 9.81 12.70 -18.44
C ARG A 48 10.20 12.57 -19.91
N CYS A 49 10.06 11.38 -20.48
CA CYS A 49 10.46 11.13 -21.87
C CYS A 49 9.69 12.04 -22.83
N MET A 50 8.38 12.18 -22.64
CA MET A 50 7.53 13.04 -23.46
C MET A 50 7.91 14.51 -23.30
N PHE A 51 8.19 14.96 -22.08
CA PHE A 51 8.69 16.32 -21.83
C PHE A 51 9.98 16.60 -22.59
N ASP A 52 10.97 15.70 -22.49
CA ASP A 52 12.27 15.86 -23.16
C ASP A 52 12.09 15.93 -24.70
N LYS A 53 11.21 15.09 -25.27
CA LYS A 53 10.90 15.09 -26.70
C LYS A 53 10.20 16.34 -27.19
N ILE A 54 9.22 16.83 -26.42
CA ILE A 54 8.54 18.11 -26.72
C ILE A 54 9.58 19.23 -26.78
N ASN A 55 10.49 19.28 -25.81
CA ASN A 55 11.53 20.31 -25.77
C ASN A 55 12.53 20.22 -26.92
N MET A 56 12.81 19.00 -27.39
CA MET A 56 13.65 18.76 -28.57
C MET A 56 12.89 18.91 -29.90
N LEU A 57 11.58 19.22 -29.87
CA LEU A 57 10.71 19.31 -31.04
C LEU A 57 10.68 18.00 -31.88
N LEU A 58 10.79 16.85 -31.21
CA LEU A 58 10.78 15.53 -31.84
C LEU A 58 9.36 14.99 -31.95
N ILE A 59 8.87 14.78 -33.18
CA ILE A 59 7.49 14.35 -33.46
C ILE A 59 7.41 12.86 -33.81
N GLU A 60 8.42 12.30 -34.46
CA GLU A 60 8.35 10.94 -35.05
C GLU A 60 8.92 9.83 -34.15
N ASP A 61 9.80 10.18 -33.20
CA ASP A 61 10.33 9.21 -32.25
C ASP A 61 9.36 9.05 -31.08
N LYS A 62 8.59 7.96 -31.07
CA LYS A 62 7.70 7.59 -29.95
C LYS A 62 8.34 6.65 -28.93
N THR A 63 9.62 6.30 -29.08
CA THR A 63 10.26 5.29 -28.24
C THR A 63 10.67 5.86 -26.89
N CYS A 64 10.06 5.38 -25.81
CA CYS A 64 10.47 5.68 -24.43
C CYS A 64 10.84 4.35 -23.78
N ASN A 65 12.11 4.18 -23.41
CA ASN A 65 12.56 2.97 -22.74
C ASN A 65 12.31 3.08 -21.23
N CYS A 66 11.09 2.71 -20.80
CA CYS A 66 10.67 2.70 -19.40
C CYS A 66 10.58 1.29 -18.81
N SER A 67 11.26 0.31 -19.42
CA SER A 67 11.22 -1.09 -18.95
C SER A 67 11.67 -1.28 -17.50
N PRO A 68 12.73 -0.61 -16.99
CA PRO A 68 13.11 -0.73 -15.58
C PRO A 68 12.01 -0.22 -14.63
N GLU A 69 11.35 0.88 -14.96
CA GLU A 69 10.27 1.48 -14.18
C GLU A 69 8.97 0.67 -14.25
N GLN A 70 8.68 0.02 -15.38
CA GLN A 70 7.58 -0.96 -15.48
C GLN A 70 7.81 -2.15 -14.54
N LYS A 71 9.06 -2.60 -14.39
CA LYS A 71 9.40 -3.63 -13.40
C LYS A 71 9.22 -3.12 -11.97
N ALA A 72 9.55 -1.86 -11.70
CA ALA A 72 9.30 -1.24 -10.39
C ALA A 72 7.81 -1.23 -10.03
N ASP A 73 6.94 -0.86 -10.98
CA ASP A 73 5.50 -0.91 -10.79
C ASP A 73 4.99 -2.34 -10.55
N SER A 74 5.47 -3.31 -11.33
CA SER A 74 5.12 -4.72 -11.15
C SER A 74 5.53 -5.26 -9.77
N ILE A 75 6.70 -4.85 -9.28
CA ILE A 75 7.19 -5.21 -7.94
C ILE A 75 6.31 -4.61 -6.85
N ASN A 76 5.99 -3.32 -6.93
CA ASN A 76 5.10 -2.68 -5.95
C ASN A 76 3.72 -3.34 -5.96
N LEU A 77 3.19 -3.72 -7.12
CA LEU A 77 1.93 -4.45 -7.23
C LEU A 77 2.00 -5.81 -6.52
N LYS A 78 3.10 -6.56 -6.67
CA LYS A 78 3.28 -7.83 -5.93
C LYS A 78 3.28 -7.63 -4.42
N ILE A 79 3.98 -6.60 -3.94
CA ILE A 79 4.06 -6.27 -2.51
C ILE A 79 2.68 -5.86 -1.98
N TYR A 80 1.98 -4.98 -2.73
CA TYR A 80 0.59 -4.62 -2.48
C TYR A 80 -0.30 -5.86 -2.38
N ASN A 81 -0.25 -6.79 -3.34
CA ASN A 81 -1.07 -8.01 -3.33
C ASN A 81 -0.78 -8.91 -2.11
N ALA A 82 0.49 -9.00 -1.68
CA ALA A 82 0.85 -9.75 -0.48
C ALA A 82 0.29 -9.10 0.80
N ILE A 83 0.36 -7.77 0.91
CA ILE A 83 -0.22 -7.02 2.04
C ILE A 83 -1.75 -7.15 2.04
N TYR A 84 -2.36 -6.95 0.87
CA TYR A 84 -3.78 -7.11 0.62
C TYR A 84 -4.26 -8.49 1.08
N GLY A 85 -3.65 -9.55 0.55
CA GLY A 85 -3.99 -10.91 0.90
C GLY A 85 -3.81 -11.17 2.39
N TYR A 86 -2.78 -10.60 3.03
CA TYR A 86 -2.61 -10.75 4.47
C TYR A 86 -3.82 -10.22 5.25
N PHE A 87 -4.27 -8.99 4.98
CA PHE A 87 -5.38 -8.36 5.70
C PHE A 87 -6.74 -8.96 5.36
N GLU A 88 -6.96 -9.37 4.11
CA GLU A 88 -8.14 -10.14 3.73
C GLU A 88 -8.17 -11.50 4.46
N GLY A 89 -7.01 -12.14 4.65
CA GLY A 89 -6.96 -13.42 5.37
C GLY A 89 -7.27 -13.22 6.84
N LEU A 90 -6.78 -12.14 7.44
CA LEU A 90 -7.09 -11.77 8.81
C LEU A 90 -8.58 -11.46 8.99
N SER A 91 -9.22 -10.78 8.03
CA SER A 91 -10.66 -10.48 8.10
C SER A 91 -11.50 -11.76 8.00
N LEU A 92 -11.15 -12.67 7.10
CA LEU A 92 -11.87 -13.94 6.92
C LEU A 92 -11.69 -14.88 8.13
N VAL A 93 -10.48 -15.00 8.65
CA VAL A 93 -10.20 -15.84 9.83
C VAL A 93 -10.90 -15.28 11.08
N SER A 94 -11.03 -13.96 11.20
CA SER A 94 -11.74 -13.33 12.32
C SER A 94 -13.26 -13.46 12.22
N ASP A 95 -13.84 -13.46 11.01
CA ASP A 95 -15.29 -13.60 10.76
C ASP A 95 -15.81 -15.05 10.66
N ASN A 96 -14.94 -16.05 10.85
CA ASN A 96 -15.31 -17.48 10.74
C ASN A 96 -15.67 -17.93 9.31
N GLY A 97 -15.17 -17.21 8.29
CA GLY A 97 -15.32 -17.57 6.89
C GLY A 97 -14.37 -18.71 6.48
N LEU A 98 -14.85 -19.61 5.62
CA LEU A 98 -13.97 -20.48 4.83
C LEU A 98 -13.47 -19.64 3.66
N ALA A 99 -12.18 -19.37 3.62
CA ALA A 99 -11.59 -18.63 2.52
C ALA A 99 -10.96 -19.59 1.50
N THR A 100 -11.20 -19.29 0.22
CA THR A 100 -10.40 -19.82 -0.89
C THR A 100 -9.52 -18.67 -1.34
N TYR A 101 -8.22 -18.76 -1.04
CA TYR A 101 -7.25 -17.76 -1.49
C TYR A 101 -6.95 -17.93 -2.98
N ARG A 102 -6.88 -16.82 -3.71
CA ARG A 102 -6.29 -16.80 -5.05
C ARG A 102 -4.77 -16.70 -4.88
N THR A 103 -4.12 -17.84 -4.79
CA THR A 103 -2.65 -17.92 -4.68
C THR A 103 -1.94 -17.66 -6.00
N ASP A 104 -2.68 -17.58 -7.10
CA ASP A 104 -2.20 -17.31 -8.46
C ASP A 104 -1.29 -16.07 -8.52
N GLU A 105 -1.58 -15.06 -7.69
CA GLU A 105 -0.84 -13.80 -7.62
C GLU A 105 0.45 -13.88 -6.78
N LEU A 106 0.64 -14.97 -6.04
CA LEU A 106 1.80 -15.26 -5.19
C LEU A 106 2.79 -16.23 -5.86
N GLU A 107 2.48 -16.76 -7.06
CA GLU A 107 3.27 -17.79 -7.74
C GLU A 107 4.68 -17.32 -8.13
N ASN A 108 4.86 -16.02 -8.36
CA ASN A 108 6.13 -15.46 -8.81
C ASN A 108 6.88 -14.75 -7.69
N ALA A 109 7.87 -15.42 -7.11
CA ALA A 109 8.75 -14.88 -6.08
C ALA A 109 9.32 -13.50 -6.42
N LEU A 110 9.50 -12.65 -5.39
CA LEU A 110 10.33 -11.46 -5.48
C LEU A 110 11.81 -11.86 -5.61
N THR A 111 12.58 -11.06 -6.34
CA THR A 111 14.02 -11.25 -6.52
C THR A 111 14.77 -9.99 -6.11
N GLU A 112 15.96 -10.15 -5.53
CA GLU A 112 16.87 -9.05 -5.21
C GLU A 112 17.32 -8.32 -6.49
N GLY A 113 17.62 -7.02 -6.37
CA GLY A 113 18.21 -6.24 -7.45
C GLY A 113 17.69 -4.81 -7.56
N ASP A 114 18.22 -4.09 -8.55
CA ASP A 114 17.84 -2.72 -8.88
C ASP A 114 16.87 -2.70 -10.07
N PHE A 115 15.71 -2.07 -9.87
CA PHE A 115 14.64 -2.00 -10.85
C PHE A 115 14.24 -0.54 -11.08
N GLY A 116 14.98 0.13 -11.96
CA GLY A 116 14.79 1.55 -12.22
C GLY A 116 15.14 2.40 -11.00
N SER A 117 14.12 2.84 -10.25
CA SER A 117 14.29 3.72 -9.08
C SER A 117 13.99 3.05 -7.75
N ILE A 118 13.79 1.74 -7.74
CA ILE A 118 13.64 0.96 -6.51
C ILE A 118 14.72 -0.10 -6.45
N LYS A 119 15.11 -0.45 -5.23
CA LYS A 119 16.06 -1.53 -4.93
C LYS A 119 15.38 -2.53 -4.02
N ILE A 120 15.40 -3.81 -4.37
CA ILE A 120 14.97 -4.89 -3.50
C ILE A 120 16.19 -5.54 -2.87
N GLU A 121 16.16 -5.60 -1.54
CA GLU A 121 17.14 -6.30 -0.73
C GLU A 121 16.57 -7.63 -0.24
N LYS A 122 17.46 -8.43 0.35
CA LYS A 122 17.16 -9.79 0.81
C LYS A 122 16.04 -9.82 1.84
N GLU A 123 15.96 -8.78 2.67
CA GLU A 123 14.98 -8.57 3.71
C GLU A 123 13.56 -8.54 3.14
N GLN A 124 13.34 -7.77 2.06
CA GLN A 124 12.02 -7.68 1.43
C GLN A 124 11.65 -8.98 0.71
N VAL A 125 12.60 -9.65 0.05
CA VAL A 125 12.37 -10.97 -0.56
C VAL A 125 11.97 -12.00 0.49
N ALA A 126 12.67 -12.03 1.62
CA ALA A 126 12.37 -12.93 2.72
C ALA A 126 11.00 -12.64 3.35
N SER A 127 10.68 -11.36 3.56
CA SER A 127 9.39 -10.94 4.11
C SER A 127 8.22 -11.29 3.20
N TYR A 128 8.34 -11.01 1.90
CA TYR A 128 7.35 -11.42 0.90
C TYR A 128 7.14 -12.94 0.89
N SER A 129 8.22 -13.71 0.87
CA SER A 129 8.14 -15.17 0.87
C SER A 129 7.47 -15.72 2.13
N ARG A 130 7.71 -15.08 3.29
CA ARG A 130 7.04 -15.45 4.55
C ARG A 130 5.55 -15.14 4.53
N VAL A 131 5.16 -13.95 4.09
CA VAL A 131 3.73 -13.57 3.96
C VAL A 131 3.02 -14.48 2.96
N ALA A 132 3.60 -14.73 1.80
CA ALA A 132 3.04 -15.64 0.80
C ALA A 132 2.82 -17.06 1.36
N ARG A 133 3.79 -17.59 2.13
CA ARG A 133 3.65 -18.89 2.79
C ARG A 133 2.57 -18.89 3.88
N ILE A 134 2.46 -17.81 4.65
CA ILE A 134 1.42 -17.65 5.66
C ILE A 134 0.05 -17.76 5.00
N LEU A 135 -0.17 -17.06 3.87
CA LEU A 135 -1.42 -17.09 3.11
C LEU A 135 -1.82 -18.48 2.62
N ILE A 136 -0.85 -19.27 2.15
CA ILE A 136 -1.09 -20.63 1.69
C ILE A 136 -1.49 -21.56 2.85
N ASN A 137 -0.99 -21.31 4.06
CA ASN A 137 -1.11 -22.21 5.21
C ASN A 137 -2.28 -21.90 6.17
N VAL A 138 -3.15 -20.93 5.86
CA VAL A 138 -4.26 -20.49 6.74
C VAL A 138 -5.31 -21.57 7.05
N PHE A 139 -5.39 -22.65 6.27
CA PHE A 139 -6.58 -23.52 6.22
C PHE A 139 -6.54 -24.84 7.01
N ALA A 140 -5.66 -25.01 8.00
CA ALA A 140 -5.73 -26.17 8.90
C ALA A 140 -6.80 -26.03 10.00
N ASP A 141 -7.50 -27.11 10.35
CA ASP A 141 -8.60 -27.12 11.34
C ASP A 141 -8.12 -26.91 12.79
N SER A 142 -8.07 -25.65 13.23
CA SER A 142 -7.77 -25.28 14.62
C SER A 142 -8.69 -24.16 15.15
N LYS A 143 -8.73 -23.96 16.48
CA LYS A 143 -9.59 -22.96 17.13
C LYS A 143 -9.24 -21.53 16.68
N ARG A 144 -10.25 -20.73 16.29
CA ARG A 144 -10.11 -19.36 15.75
C ARG A 144 -9.11 -18.45 16.49
N LYS A 145 -9.20 -18.35 17.83
CA LYS A 145 -8.26 -17.52 18.61
C LYS A 145 -6.80 -17.97 18.43
N SER A 146 -6.56 -19.28 18.39
CA SER A 146 -5.22 -19.84 18.17
C SER A 146 -4.72 -19.57 16.76
N LYS A 147 -5.64 -19.58 15.77
CA LYS A 147 -5.32 -19.21 14.38
C LYS A 147 -4.87 -17.78 14.27
N ILE A 148 -5.65 -16.82 14.78
CA ILE A 148 -5.30 -15.39 14.75
C ILE A 148 -3.96 -15.17 15.45
N LYS A 149 -3.76 -15.77 16.62
CA LYS A 149 -2.49 -15.67 17.35
C LYS A 149 -1.31 -16.13 16.50
N THR A 150 -1.41 -17.30 15.87
CA THR A 150 -0.35 -17.83 15.00
C THR A 150 -0.15 -16.95 13.77
N TYR A 151 -1.24 -16.60 13.10
CA TYR A 151 -1.26 -15.79 11.87
C TYR A 151 -0.61 -14.42 12.07
N VAL A 152 -1.01 -13.69 13.11
CA VAL A 152 -0.45 -12.38 13.44
C VAL A 152 0.99 -12.50 13.94
N THR A 153 1.32 -13.52 14.75
CA THR A 153 2.69 -13.71 15.27
C THR A 153 3.67 -13.97 14.14
N GLU A 154 3.35 -14.87 13.22
CA GLU A 154 4.23 -15.21 12.10
C GLU A 154 4.35 -14.06 11.09
N ALA A 155 3.29 -13.26 10.96
CA ALA A 155 3.24 -12.16 10.00
C ALA A 155 3.80 -10.83 10.52
N ASN A 156 3.93 -10.61 11.84
CA ASN A 156 4.21 -9.27 12.38
C ASN A 156 5.45 -8.59 11.80
N ALA A 157 6.62 -9.21 11.93
CA ALA A 157 7.83 -8.64 11.33
C ALA A 157 7.73 -8.51 9.79
N PRO A 158 7.36 -9.55 9.03
CA PRO A 158 7.38 -9.45 7.57
C PRO A 158 6.29 -8.53 6.99
N ILE A 159 5.10 -8.43 7.59
CA ILE A 159 4.07 -7.51 7.08
C ILE A 159 4.48 -6.04 7.29
N LYS A 160 5.08 -5.72 8.43
CA LYS A 160 5.58 -4.37 8.71
C LYS A 160 6.70 -3.98 7.76
N GLU A 161 7.59 -4.91 7.44
CA GLU A 161 8.64 -4.71 6.43
C GLU A 161 8.04 -4.39 5.05
N LEU A 162 7.03 -5.17 4.62
CA LEU A 162 6.37 -4.92 3.34
C LEU A 162 5.60 -3.59 3.31
N LEU A 163 4.88 -3.25 4.39
CA LEU A 163 4.18 -1.97 4.53
C LEU A 163 5.16 -0.80 4.47
N ALA A 164 6.27 -0.86 5.22
CA ALA A 164 7.29 0.18 5.23
C ALA A 164 7.97 0.33 3.87
N TYR A 165 8.25 -0.78 3.19
CA TYR A 165 8.87 -0.75 1.86
C TYR A 165 7.93 -0.19 0.79
N LEU A 166 6.65 -0.57 0.81
CA LEU A 166 5.64 0.01 -0.08
C LEU A 166 5.48 1.50 0.17
N ASP A 167 5.42 1.93 1.44
CA ASP A 167 5.40 3.34 1.83
C ASP A 167 6.63 4.07 1.26
N PHE A 168 7.84 3.59 1.55
CA PHE A 168 9.08 4.21 1.08
C PHE A 168 9.11 4.37 -0.45
N ASN A 169 8.70 3.36 -1.21
CA ASN A 169 8.67 3.46 -2.66
C ASN A 169 7.70 4.54 -3.15
N LEU A 170 6.56 4.71 -2.52
CA LEU A 170 5.55 5.68 -2.95
C LEU A 170 5.83 7.09 -2.41
N SER A 171 6.00 7.22 -1.10
CA SER A 171 6.12 8.49 -0.40
C SER A 171 7.52 9.10 -0.45
N SER A 172 8.55 8.31 -0.75
CA SER A 172 9.92 8.81 -0.92
C SER A 172 10.36 8.72 -2.38
N ASN A 173 10.39 7.53 -3.00
CA ASN A 173 10.97 7.38 -4.33
C ASN A 173 10.10 8.02 -5.43
N LEU A 174 8.82 7.68 -5.50
CA LEU A 174 7.90 8.23 -6.50
C LEU A 174 7.61 9.71 -6.23
N TYR A 175 7.41 10.10 -4.96
CA TYR A 175 7.30 11.50 -4.57
C TYR A 175 8.54 12.32 -4.99
N GLY A 176 9.74 11.79 -4.77
CA GLY A 176 10.99 12.44 -5.16
C GLY A 176 11.10 12.66 -6.67
N LYS A 177 10.58 11.74 -7.49
CA LYS A 177 10.48 11.95 -8.94
C LYS A 177 9.55 13.10 -9.31
N LEU A 178 8.43 13.24 -8.61
CA LEU A 178 7.51 14.37 -8.78
C LEU A 178 8.16 15.70 -8.39
N GLU A 179 8.99 15.74 -7.35
CA GLU A 179 9.78 16.93 -7.00
C GLU A 179 10.79 17.30 -8.09
N VAL A 180 11.50 16.32 -8.64
CA VAL A 180 12.40 16.54 -9.78
C VAL A 180 11.64 17.06 -11.01
N GLU A 181 10.41 16.58 -11.23
CA GLU A 181 9.54 17.07 -12.30
C GLU A 181 9.11 18.53 -12.07
N LYS A 182 8.77 18.92 -10.84
CA LYS A 182 8.43 20.31 -10.50
C LYS A 182 9.57 21.26 -10.81
N GLU A 183 10.78 20.92 -10.39
CA GLU A 183 11.97 21.75 -10.64
C GLU A 183 12.30 21.81 -12.14
N ARG A 184 12.15 20.71 -12.87
CA ARG A 184 12.33 20.71 -14.33
C ARG A 184 11.31 21.61 -15.04
N ASN A 185 10.03 21.49 -14.67
CA ASN A 185 8.98 22.36 -15.17
C ASN A 185 9.31 23.83 -14.86
N ARG A 186 9.69 24.13 -13.62
CA ARG A 186 10.05 25.49 -13.20
C ARG A 186 11.17 26.08 -14.06
N ALA A 187 12.26 25.36 -14.25
CA ALA A 187 13.37 25.81 -15.08
C ALA A 187 12.92 26.09 -16.53
N TYR A 188 12.23 25.12 -17.14
CA TYR A 188 11.77 25.23 -18.53
C TYR A 188 10.80 26.39 -18.77
N PHE A 189 9.74 26.49 -17.96
CA PHE A 189 8.75 27.54 -18.13
C PHE A 189 9.32 28.92 -17.78
N PHE A 190 10.27 29.01 -16.83
CA PHE A 190 10.96 30.26 -16.53
C PHE A 190 11.76 30.76 -17.74
N ASP A 191 12.54 29.90 -18.38
CA ASP A 191 13.33 30.26 -19.57
C ASP A 191 12.43 30.75 -20.71
N LEU A 192 11.30 30.09 -20.95
CA LEU A 192 10.30 30.54 -21.94
C LEU A 192 9.75 31.94 -21.62
N THR A 193 9.40 32.21 -20.36
CA THR A 193 8.87 33.54 -19.99
C THR A 193 9.89 34.67 -20.15
N LYS A 194 11.19 34.34 -20.11
CA LYS A 194 12.29 35.29 -20.33
C LYS A 194 12.68 35.45 -21.80
N SER A 195 12.27 34.55 -22.68
CA SER A 195 12.60 34.65 -24.10
C SER A 195 12.05 35.92 -24.76
N ASP A 196 12.88 36.65 -25.49
CA ASP A 196 12.47 37.79 -26.32
C ASP A 196 11.76 37.35 -27.61
N SER A 197 11.85 36.07 -27.96
CA SER A 197 11.19 35.51 -29.16
C SER A 197 9.69 35.28 -28.98
N LEU A 198 9.18 35.34 -27.74
CA LEU A 198 7.77 35.09 -27.43
C LEU A 198 7.02 36.40 -27.18
N SER A 199 5.82 36.48 -27.74
CA SER A 199 4.86 37.54 -27.46
C SER A 199 4.37 37.49 -26.01
N MET A 200 3.80 38.60 -25.54
CA MET A 200 3.20 38.65 -24.20
C MET A 200 2.00 37.71 -24.07
N PHE A 201 1.31 37.38 -25.16
CA PHE A 201 0.25 36.39 -25.15
C PHE A 201 0.81 34.97 -24.88
N GLU A 202 1.84 34.57 -25.62
CA GLU A 202 2.50 33.26 -25.46
C GLU A 202 3.13 33.10 -24.06
N LYS A 203 3.75 34.16 -23.52
CA LYS A 203 4.28 34.16 -22.15
C LYS A 203 3.18 33.97 -21.09
N ARG A 204 1.99 34.53 -21.30
CA ARG A 204 0.83 34.30 -20.40
C ARG A 204 0.34 32.85 -20.49
N GLN A 205 0.23 32.30 -21.69
CA GLN A 205 -0.17 30.89 -21.87
C GLN A 205 0.85 29.93 -21.25
N THR A 206 2.15 30.19 -21.46
CA THR A 206 3.27 29.47 -20.85
C THR A 206 3.16 29.47 -19.32
N THR A 207 2.86 30.63 -18.73
CA THR A 207 2.67 30.77 -17.28
C THR A 207 1.45 29.99 -16.78
N GLN A 208 0.34 30.00 -17.53
CA GLN A 208 -0.86 29.24 -17.17
C GLN A 208 -0.60 27.72 -17.18
N GLU A 209 0.07 27.23 -18.22
CA GLU A 209 0.43 25.82 -18.33
C GLU A 209 1.38 25.36 -17.21
N TYR A 210 2.34 26.21 -16.82
CA TYR A 210 3.19 25.96 -15.65
C TYR A 210 2.37 25.71 -14.39
N TYR A 211 1.47 26.64 -14.02
CA TYR A 211 0.67 26.50 -12.80
C TYR A 211 -0.28 25.30 -12.85
N LYS A 212 -0.84 24.98 -14.02
CA LYS A 212 -1.64 23.78 -14.21
C LYS A 212 -0.82 22.53 -13.90
N ARG A 213 0.38 22.41 -14.45
CA ARG A 213 1.29 21.27 -14.20
C ARG A 213 1.72 21.18 -12.74
N GLN A 214 2.02 22.30 -12.10
CA GLN A 214 2.34 22.31 -10.66
C GLN A 214 1.16 21.79 -9.83
N GLY A 215 -0.05 22.28 -10.09
CA GLY A 215 -1.26 21.78 -9.41
C GLY A 215 -1.52 20.29 -9.65
N ASP A 216 -1.29 19.79 -10.87
CA ASP A 216 -1.43 18.37 -11.19
C ASP A 216 -0.38 17.49 -10.50
N ILE A 217 0.83 18.01 -10.24
CA ILE A 217 1.85 17.31 -9.45
C ILE A 217 1.50 17.34 -7.97
N GLU A 218 1.12 18.50 -7.43
CA GLU A 218 0.74 18.67 -6.02
C GLU A 218 -0.42 17.75 -5.63
N LYS A 219 -1.41 17.55 -6.51
CA LYS A 219 -2.50 16.59 -6.30
C LYS A 219 -1.98 15.15 -6.16
N LYS A 220 -1.06 14.72 -7.04
CA LYS A 220 -0.44 13.37 -6.97
C LYS A 220 0.35 13.22 -5.68
N GLN A 221 1.16 14.22 -5.34
CA GLN A 221 1.93 14.25 -4.10
C GLN A 221 1.06 14.17 -2.85
N ASN A 222 -0.08 14.88 -2.84
CA ASN A 222 -1.04 14.80 -1.75
C ASN A 222 -1.65 13.40 -1.62
N LYS A 223 -2.04 12.77 -2.74
CA LYS A 223 -2.52 11.37 -2.74
C LYS A 223 -1.48 10.40 -2.17
N LEU A 224 -0.22 10.50 -2.60
CA LEU A 224 0.88 9.68 -2.07
C LEU A 224 1.09 9.90 -0.57
N GLY A 225 1.03 11.16 -0.12
CA GLY A 225 1.17 11.52 1.30
C GLY A 225 0.03 11.00 2.17
N ILE A 226 -1.22 11.03 1.69
CA ILE A 226 -2.37 10.47 2.41
C ILE A 226 -2.25 8.95 2.48
N TYR A 227 -1.89 8.28 1.36
CA TYR A 227 -1.70 6.84 1.33
C TYR A 227 -0.57 6.37 2.28
N SER A 228 0.53 7.13 2.36
CA SER A 228 1.61 6.90 3.33
C SER A 228 1.10 6.87 4.77
N LYS A 229 0.28 7.87 5.16
CA LYS A 229 -0.35 7.91 6.49
C LYS A 229 -1.25 6.69 6.73
N THR A 230 -1.99 6.24 5.72
CA THR A 230 -2.80 5.03 5.80
C THR A 230 -1.94 3.80 6.10
N LEU A 231 -0.86 3.58 5.36
CA LEU A 231 0.04 2.44 5.58
C LEU A 231 0.69 2.46 6.97
N GLN A 232 1.08 3.64 7.45
CA GLN A 232 1.63 3.82 8.79
C GLN A 232 0.60 3.45 9.87
N LYS A 233 -0.65 3.93 9.74
CA LYS A 233 -1.73 3.60 10.68
C LYS A 233 -2.10 2.13 10.68
N ILE A 234 -2.06 1.49 9.52
CA ILE A 234 -2.23 0.04 9.41
C ILE A 234 -1.10 -0.68 10.15
N SER A 235 0.16 -0.28 9.93
CA SER A 235 1.32 -0.88 10.62
C SER A 235 1.25 -0.69 12.15
N GLU A 236 0.85 0.49 12.63
CA GLU A 236 0.67 0.78 14.07
C GLU A 236 -0.42 -0.11 14.67
N GLY A 237 -1.61 -0.16 14.07
CA GLY A 237 -2.70 -1.02 14.55
C GLY A 237 -2.35 -2.51 14.52
N HIS A 238 -1.51 -2.94 13.58
CA HIS A 238 -1.05 -4.32 13.49
C HIS A 238 -0.12 -4.66 14.65
N GLN A 239 0.81 -3.76 14.98
CA GLN A 239 1.69 -3.91 16.12
C GLN A 239 0.89 -4.00 17.43
N GLU A 240 -0.12 -3.15 17.61
CA GLU A 240 -0.98 -3.19 18.79
C GLU A 240 -1.80 -4.50 18.89
N LEU A 241 -2.28 -5.02 17.77
CA LEU A 241 -2.90 -6.35 17.71
C LEU A 241 -1.92 -7.44 18.16
N PHE A 242 -0.67 -7.38 17.67
CA PHE A 242 0.38 -8.34 18.02
C PHE A 242 0.72 -8.30 19.52
N ASP A 243 0.87 -7.12 20.10
CA ASP A 243 1.24 -6.93 21.51
C ASP A 243 0.14 -7.42 22.48
N HIS A 244 -1.11 -7.46 22.01
CA HIS A 244 -2.29 -7.85 22.80
C HIS A 244 -2.90 -9.21 22.44
N LEU A 245 -2.14 -10.10 21.76
CA LEU A 245 -2.65 -11.41 21.32
C LEU A 245 -3.15 -12.33 22.43
N GLU A 246 -2.63 -12.20 23.65
CA GLU A 246 -3.12 -12.98 24.80
C GLU A 246 -4.46 -12.45 25.32
N THR A 247 -4.66 -11.14 25.22
CA THR A 247 -5.74 -10.36 25.83
C THR A 247 -6.80 -9.89 24.83
N LEU A 248 -6.93 -10.53 23.66
CA LEU A 248 -7.94 -10.25 22.59
C LEU A 248 -9.42 -10.15 23.02
N LYS A 249 -9.77 -10.39 24.29
CA LYS A 249 -11.13 -10.19 24.82
C LYS A 249 -11.26 -8.95 25.70
N ALA A 250 -10.14 -8.36 26.11
CA ALA A 250 -10.10 -7.18 26.96
C ALA A 250 -10.79 -6.02 26.25
N GLU A 251 -11.45 -5.17 27.01
CA GLU A 251 -12.15 -4.01 26.42
C GLU A 251 -11.17 -3.00 25.84
N GLU A 252 -9.99 -2.89 26.46
CA GLU A 252 -8.87 -2.05 26.02
C GLU A 252 -8.47 -2.33 24.56
N ILE A 253 -8.18 -3.58 24.21
CA ILE A 253 -7.80 -3.92 22.83
C ILE A 253 -8.94 -3.71 21.84
N LYS A 254 -10.20 -3.87 22.25
CA LYS A 254 -11.35 -3.57 21.37
C LYS A 254 -11.41 -2.07 21.06
N GLN A 255 -11.27 -1.23 22.08
CA GLN A 255 -11.29 0.23 21.91
C GLN A 255 -10.10 0.69 21.06
N LEU A 256 -8.93 0.10 21.28
CA LEU A 256 -7.72 0.41 20.54
C LEU A 256 -7.86 0.06 19.04
N LEU A 257 -8.25 -1.17 18.71
CA LEU A 257 -8.45 -1.57 17.31
C LEU A 257 -9.60 -0.80 16.65
N PHE A 258 -10.64 -0.46 17.39
CA PHE A 258 -11.71 0.41 16.89
C PHE A 258 -11.20 1.82 16.57
N SER A 259 -10.32 2.39 17.40
CA SER A 259 -9.68 3.68 17.11
C SER A 259 -8.88 3.62 15.81
N TYR A 260 -8.03 2.60 15.63
CA TYR A 260 -7.26 2.44 14.39
C TYR A 260 -8.16 2.26 13.16
N ALA A 261 -9.21 1.44 13.26
CA ALA A 261 -10.18 1.27 12.18
C ALA A 261 -10.79 2.62 11.77
N ASN A 262 -11.27 3.39 12.74
CA ASN A 262 -11.88 4.69 12.51
C ASN A 262 -10.87 5.73 11.97
N GLU A 263 -9.64 5.76 12.49
CA GLU A 263 -8.58 6.63 11.97
C GLU A 263 -8.26 6.30 10.50
N ILE A 264 -8.18 5.02 10.15
CA ILE A 264 -7.99 4.57 8.77
C ILE A 264 -9.16 5.03 7.88
N ASP A 265 -10.41 4.82 8.31
CA ASP A 265 -11.60 5.21 7.55
C ASP A 265 -11.67 6.73 7.31
N ILE A 266 -11.26 7.53 8.31
CA ILE A 266 -11.16 9.00 8.20
C ILE A 266 -10.12 9.37 7.13
N ILE A 267 -8.93 8.76 7.17
CA ILE A 267 -7.86 9.04 6.20
C ILE A 267 -8.28 8.62 4.78
N ILE A 268 -8.96 7.47 4.62
CA ILE A 268 -9.50 7.03 3.32
C ILE A 268 -10.55 8.03 2.80
N THR A 269 -11.40 8.55 3.68
CA THR A 269 -12.38 9.57 3.32
C THR A 269 -11.70 10.87 2.86
N GLU A 270 -10.57 11.23 3.46
CA GLU A 270 -9.74 12.34 2.98
C GLU A 270 -9.15 12.04 1.60
N PHE A 271 -8.62 10.83 1.40
CA PHE A 271 -8.06 10.38 0.11
C PHE A 271 -9.08 10.54 -1.03
N LYS A 272 -10.31 10.07 -0.83
CA LYS A 272 -11.39 10.14 -1.84
C LYS A 272 -11.81 11.58 -2.20
N LYS A 273 -11.54 12.57 -1.34
CA LYS A 273 -11.83 13.99 -1.62
C LYS A 273 -10.77 14.67 -2.49
N THR A 274 -9.68 13.97 -2.83
CA THR A 274 -8.59 14.52 -3.65
C THR A 274 -8.78 14.29 -5.15
N GLU A 275 -9.89 13.65 -5.54
CA GLU A 275 -10.39 13.57 -6.93
C GLU A 275 -10.94 14.92 -7.41
#